data_AF-A0A150IN07-F1
#
_entry.id   AF-A0A150IN07-F1
#
_cell.length_a   1.000
_cell.length_b   1.000
_cell.length_c   1.000
_cell.angle_alpha   90.00
_cell.angle_beta   90.00
_cell.angle_gamma   90.00
#
_symmetry.space_group_name_H-M   'P 1'
#
loop_
_entity.id
_entity.type
_entity.pdbx_description
1 polymer ?
#
loop_
_entity_poly.entity_id
_entity_poly.type
_entity_poly.pdbx_seq_one_letter_code
_entity_poly.pdbx_strand_id
1 'polypeptide(L)'
;MIFEKSVYDITSYLRSHDKFLKIDSWCGQDMTEDFQTKAGTGRDHKSSTYALLDQYKIGDLEVDTVTDFPTSTPQSHVVTATITPTVVSEGSAQQPKNPYNLGLLVIPTLIIYWGWYFLCKKNYQCSLFKVSVFNFFWNSVLLITLIPAVGFGFFMVLRYSIPSLYSVQFDFLFWHVEGAIIMGTVAVSHFLSRLNAYFAQMRISLTKKP
;
A
#
# COMPACT_ATOMS: atom_id res chain seq x y z
N MET A 1 -15.00 -10.08 -15.38
CA MET A 1 -13.90 -10.97 -15.84
C MET A 1 -14.06 -12.30 -15.13
N ILE A 2 -13.45 -13.37 -15.65
CA ILE A 2 -13.55 -14.72 -15.07
C ILE A 2 -12.18 -15.10 -14.49
N PHE A 3 -12.15 -15.62 -13.28
CA PHE A 3 -10.95 -16.19 -12.64
C PHE A 3 -11.35 -17.47 -11.90
N GLU A 4 -10.68 -18.58 -12.19
CA GLU A 4 -10.95 -19.90 -11.57
C GLU A 4 -12.45 -20.28 -11.50
N LYS A 5 -13.17 -20.10 -12.61
CA LYS A 5 -14.63 -20.34 -12.75
C LYS A 5 -15.53 -19.41 -11.92
N SER A 6 -14.98 -18.42 -11.24
CA SER A 6 -15.75 -17.35 -10.60
C SER A 6 -15.82 -16.11 -11.50
N VAL A 7 -16.93 -15.37 -11.41
CA VAL A 7 -17.17 -14.12 -12.15
C VAL A 7 -16.96 -12.93 -11.21
N TYR A 8 -16.23 -11.93 -11.69
CA TYR A 8 -15.86 -10.74 -10.93
C TYR A 8 -16.27 -9.45 -11.64
N ASP A 9 -16.91 -8.53 -10.92
CA ASP A 9 -17.16 -7.16 -11.38
C ASP A 9 -16.06 -6.23 -10.86
N ILE A 10 -15.06 -6.00 -11.71
CA ILE A 10 -13.93 -5.11 -11.40
C ILE A 10 -14.07 -3.74 -12.07
N THR A 11 -15.26 -3.37 -12.56
CA THR A 11 -15.48 -2.14 -13.34
C THR A 11 -15.00 -0.88 -12.60
N SER A 12 -15.28 -0.80 -11.31
CA SER A 12 -14.84 0.30 -10.44
C SER A 12 -13.32 0.29 -10.22
N TYR A 13 -12.69 -0.88 -10.26
CA TYR A 13 -11.26 -1.08 -10.01
C TYR A 13 -10.39 -0.80 -11.25
N LEU A 14 -10.92 -0.91 -12.47
CA LEU A 14 -10.17 -0.71 -13.72
C LEU A 14 -9.37 0.60 -13.75
N ARG A 15 -9.93 1.69 -13.19
CA ARG A 15 -9.28 3.01 -13.16
C ARG A 15 -8.18 3.13 -12.10
N SER A 16 -8.22 2.29 -11.08
CA SER A 16 -7.21 2.20 -10.01
C SER A 16 -6.24 1.05 -10.22
N HIS A 17 -6.48 0.20 -11.22
CA HIS A 17 -5.58 -0.87 -11.61
C HIS A 17 -4.25 -0.27 -12.11
N ASP A 18 -3.16 -1.03 -11.92
CA ASP A 18 -1.77 -0.63 -12.19
C ASP A 18 -1.62 0.31 -13.41
N LYS A 19 -0.95 1.46 -13.22
CA LYS A 19 -0.76 2.47 -14.26
C LYS A 19 0.03 1.97 -15.48
N PHE A 20 0.74 0.86 -15.34
CA PHE A 20 1.57 0.27 -16.40
C PHE A 20 0.90 -0.91 -17.11
N LEU A 21 -0.20 -1.45 -16.58
CA LEU A 21 -0.93 -2.57 -17.18
C LEU A 21 -2.41 -2.24 -17.28
N LYS A 22 -2.86 -1.98 -18.51
CA LYS A 22 -4.29 -1.86 -18.79
C LYS A 22 -4.87 -3.26 -18.94
N ILE A 23 -5.97 -3.52 -18.24
CA ILE A 23 -6.65 -4.81 -18.20
C ILE A 23 -8.05 -4.75 -18.80
N ASP A 24 -8.42 -3.61 -19.40
CA ASP A 24 -9.70 -3.42 -20.08
C ASP A 24 -9.93 -4.43 -21.22
N SER A 25 -8.85 -4.90 -21.85
CA SER A 25 -8.89 -5.96 -22.86
C SER A 25 -9.37 -7.32 -22.31
N TRP A 26 -9.29 -7.57 -21.01
CA TRP A 26 -9.73 -8.81 -20.37
C TRP A 26 -11.21 -8.81 -19.98
N CYS A 27 -11.92 -7.71 -20.23
CA CYS A 27 -13.34 -7.60 -19.93
C CYS A 27 -14.14 -8.68 -20.68
N GLY A 28 -14.88 -9.50 -19.93
CA GLY A 28 -15.65 -10.63 -20.46
C GLY A 28 -14.84 -11.89 -20.77
N GLN A 29 -13.54 -11.92 -20.48
CA GLN A 29 -12.66 -13.05 -20.74
C GLN A 29 -12.25 -13.77 -19.45
N ASP A 30 -11.75 -15.00 -19.60
CA ASP A 30 -11.02 -15.70 -18.55
C ASP A 30 -9.61 -15.13 -18.44
N MET A 31 -9.31 -14.57 -17.28
CA MET A 31 -8.03 -13.95 -16.95
C MET A 31 -7.19 -14.83 -16.02
N THR A 32 -7.50 -16.11 -15.82
CA THR A 32 -6.82 -16.97 -14.82
C THR A 32 -5.32 -17.02 -15.05
N GLU A 33 -4.88 -17.34 -16.27
CA GLU A 33 -3.45 -17.39 -16.63
C GLU A 33 -2.80 -16.00 -16.57
N ASP A 34 -3.47 -14.99 -17.13
CA ASP A 34 -2.97 -13.61 -17.15
C ASP A 34 -2.84 -13.02 -15.75
N PHE A 35 -3.75 -13.36 -14.85
CA PHE A 35 -3.70 -12.99 -13.44
C PHE A 35 -2.54 -13.70 -12.74
N GLN A 36 -2.43 -15.03 -12.86
CA GLN A 36 -1.38 -15.81 -12.20
C GLN A 36 0.04 -15.53 -12.73
N THR A 37 0.16 -15.02 -13.96
CA THR A 37 1.47 -14.70 -14.57
C THR A 37 1.76 -13.20 -14.65
N LYS A 38 0.81 -12.35 -14.24
CA LYS A 38 0.85 -10.90 -14.45
C LYS A 38 1.13 -10.55 -15.91
N ALA A 39 0.27 -11.03 -16.81
CA ALA A 39 0.36 -10.83 -18.25
C ALA A 39 1.72 -11.28 -18.82
N GLY A 40 2.16 -12.50 -18.49
CA GLY A 40 3.38 -13.07 -19.06
C GLY A 40 4.69 -12.59 -18.44
N THR A 41 4.66 -11.87 -17.30
CA THR A 41 5.90 -11.55 -16.55
C THR A 41 6.45 -12.74 -15.75
N GLY A 42 5.79 -13.91 -15.83
CA GLY A 42 6.20 -15.15 -15.15
C GLY A 42 6.16 -15.04 -13.62
N ARG A 43 5.34 -14.11 -13.10
CA ARG A 43 5.25 -13.83 -11.67
C ARG A 43 3.80 -13.73 -11.24
N ASP A 44 3.52 -14.39 -10.12
CA ASP A 44 2.21 -14.37 -9.52
C ASP A 44 1.95 -13.11 -8.68
N HIS A 45 0.68 -12.81 -8.49
CA HIS A 45 0.16 -11.86 -7.53
C HIS A 45 0.44 -12.30 -6.08
N LYS A 46 0.42 -11.33 -5.16
CA LYS A 46 0.56 -11.62 -3.73
C LYS A 46 -0.77 -12.16 -3.19
N SER A 47 -0.74 -12.90 -2.07
CA SER A 47 -1.95 -13.35 -1.36
C SER A 47 -2.93 -12.22 -1.04
N SER A 48 -2.44 -11.02 -0.73
CA SER A 48 -3.29 -9.84 -0.51
C SER A 48 -4.02 -9.35 -1.77
N THR A 49 -3.46 -9.60 -2.95
CA THR A 49 -4.13 -9.30 -4.23
C THR A 49 -5.24 -10.31 -4.51
N TYR A 50 -5.04 -11.59 -4.18
CA TYR A 50 -6.13 -12.59 -4.23
C TYR A 50 -7.28 -12.20 -3.28
N ALA A 51 -6.96 -11.81 -2.04
CA ALA A 51 -7.96 -11.32 -1.08
C ALA A 51 -8.64 -9.99 -1.52
N LEU A 52 -7.99 -9.20 -2.38
CA LEU A 52 -8.61 -8.03 -3.01
C LEU A 52 -9.55 -8.44 -4.14
N LEU A 53 -9.12 -9.39 -4.99
CA LEU A 53 -9.94 -9.91 -6.08
C LEU A 53 -11.26 -10.49 -5.55
N ASP A 54 -11.21 -11.23 -4.43
CA ASP A 54 -12.40 -11.80 -3.78
C ASP A 54 -13.47 -10.75 -3.41
N GLN A 55 -13.09 -9.51 -3.14
CA GLN A 55 -14.03 -8.43 -2.84
C GLN A 55 -14.89 -8.03 -4.05
N TYR A 56 -14.48 -8.42 -5.26
CA TYR A 56 -15.18 -8.13 -6.51
C TYR A 56 -15.95 -9.34 -7.05
N LYS A 57 -15.96 -10.48 -6.34
CA LYS A 57 -16.67 -11.68 -6.79
C LYS A 57 -18.18 -11.44 -6.77
N ILE A 58 -18.84 -11.70 -7.91
CA ILE A 58 -20.29 -11.58 -8.06
C ILE A 58 -21.01 -12.91 -8.22
N GLY A 59 -20.28 -14.00 -8.51
CA GLY A 59 -20.88 -15.33 -8.64
C GLY A 59 -19.90 -16.37 -9.16
N ASP A 60 -20.41 -17.57 -9.38
CA ASP A 60 -19.70 -18.70 -9.99
C ASP A 60 -20.33 -19.05 -11.33
N LEU A 61 -19.51 -19.57 -12.26
CA LEU A 61 -20.01 -20.12 -13.51
C LEU A 61 -20.56 -21.51 -13.25
N GLU A 62 -21.88 -21.65 -13.36
CA GLU A 62 -22.52 -22.96 -13.43
C GLU A 62 -22.23 -23.54 -14.82
N VAL A 63 -21.37 -24.57 -14.85
CA VAL A 63 -21.20 -25.38 -16.05
C VAL A 63 -22.36 -26.35 -16.05
N ASP A 64 -23.44 -25.97 -16.71
CA ASP A 64 -24.44 -26.94 -17.16
C ASP A 64 -23.73 -27.86 -18.15
N THR A 65 -23.28 -29.03 -17.67
CA THR A 65 -22.94 -30.14 -18.53
C THR A 65 -24.19 -30.53 -19.28
N VAL A 66 -24.35 -29.98 -20.48
CA VAL A 66 -25.31 -30.47 -21.47
C VAL A 66 -24.87 -31.89 -21.81
N THR A 67 -25.34 -32.83 -21.02
CA THR A 67 -25.11 -34.25 -21.20
C THR A 67 -26.11 -34.70 -22.23
N ASP A 68 -25.61 -35.03 -23.42
CA ASP A 68 -26.24 -35.77 -24.51
C ASP A 68 -27.63 -35.31 -25.01
N PHE A 69 -27.67 -34.78 -26.24
CA PHE A 69 -28.85 -34.88 -27.09
C PHE A 69 -28.58 -35.85 -28.25
N PRO A 70 -29.45 -36.85 -28.52
CA PRO A 70 -29.36 -37.66 -29.71
C PRO A 70 -29.81 -36.87 -30.94
N THR A 71 -29.11 -37.10 -32.04
CA THR A 71 -29.36 -36.69 -33.41
C THR A 71 -30.85 -36.57 -33.81
N SER A 72 -31.30 -35.37 -34.20
CA SER A 72 -31.99 -35.11 -35.49
C SER A 72 -32.44 -33.64 -35.70
N THR A 73 -31.94 -33.06 -36.81
CA THR A 73 -32.55 -32.03 -37.69
C THR A 73 -32.67 -30.56 -37.21
N PRO A 74 -32.32 -29.55 -38.06
CA PRO A 74 -32.09 -28.18 -37.61
C PRO A 74 -33.37 -27.33 -37.60
N GLN A 75 -33.77 -26.84 -36.43
CA GLN A 75 -34.60 -25.65 -36.30
C GLN A 75 -33.86 -24.61 -35.45
N SER A 76 -33.59 -23.47 -36.07
CA SER A 76 -32.97 -22.29 -35.49
C SER A 76 -33.88 -21.72 -34.39
N HIS A 77 -33.67 -22.13 -33.15
CA HIS A 77 -34.13 -21.42 -31.97
C HIS A 77 -32.94 -20.66 -31.38
N VAL A 78 -33.02 -19.33 -31.47
CA VAL A 78 -32.15 -18.41 -30.73
C VAL A 78 -32.47 -18.62 -29.24
N VAL A 79 -31.62 -19.37 -28.55
CA VAL A 79 -31.69 -19.52 -27.09
C VAL A 79 -31.11 -18.24 -26.49
N THR A 80 -32.00 -17.31 -26.16
CA THR A 80 -31.68 -16.19 -25.26
C THR A 80 -31.34 -16.79 -23.90
N ALA A 81 -30.08 -16.67 -23.49
CA ALA A 81 -29.67 -16.97 -22.13
C ALA A 81 -30.43 -16.06 -21.16
N THR A 82 -31.42 -16.60 -20.47
CA THR A 82 -32.10 -15.92 -19.37
C THR A 82 -31.15 -15.94 -18.17
N ILE A 83 -30.38 -14.87 -18.05
CA ILE A 83 -29.64 -14.56 -16.83
C ILE A 83 -30.69 -14.33 -15.75
N THR A 84 -30.86 -15.29 -14.84
CA THR A 84 -31.67 -15.06 -13.64
C THR A 84 -30.88 -14.08 -12.78
N PRO A 85 -31.34 -12.83 -12.57
CA PRO A 85 -30.64 -11.94 -11.69
C PRO A 85 -30.89 -12.43 -10.27
N THR A 86 -29.93 -13.17 -9.72
CA THR A 86 -29.80 -13.27 -8.28
C THR A 86 -29.64 -11.83 -7.80
N VAL A 87 -30.66 -11.32 -7.11
CA VAL A 87 -30.66 -10.02 -6.47
C VAL A 87 -29.60 -10.08 -5.36
N VAL A 88 -28.35 -9.83 -5.74
CA VAL A 88 -27.28 -9.57 -4.78
C VAL A 88 -27.64 -8.21 -4.21
N SER A 89 -28.19 -8.27 -3.00
CA SER A 89 -28.36 -7.16 -2.08
C SER A 89 -27.19 -6.20 -2.26
N GLU A 90 -27.48 -4.90 -2.43
CA GLU A 90 -26.53 -3.79 -2.52
C GLU A 90 -25.65 -3.75 -1.25
N GLY A 91 -24.70 -4.68 -1.17
CA GLY A 91 -23.61 -4.67 -0.23
C GLY A 91 -22.66 -3.60 -0.70
N SER A 92 -22.83 -2.41 -0.13
CA SER A 92 -21.85 -1.31 -0.08
C SER A 92 -20.49 -1.73 -0.64
N ALA A 93 -20.18 -1.26 -1.85
CA ALA A 93 -18.86 -1.40 -2.44
C ALA A 93 -17.84 -0.87 -1.42
N GLN A 94 -17.23 -1.79 -0.68
CA GLN A 94 -16.28 -1.46 0.38
C GLN A 94 -15.13 -0.76 -0.31
N GLN A 95 -15.00 0.55 -0.08
CA GLN A 95 -13.87 1.28 -0.59
C GLN A 95 -12.58 0.58 -0.14
N PRO A 96 -11.58 0.47 -1.03
CA PRO A 96 -10.34 -0.22 -0.73
C PRO A 96 -9.74 0.37 0.56
N LYS A 97 -9.71 -0.45 1.61
CA LYS A 97 -9.21 -0.05 2.92
C LYS A 97 -7.71 0.23 2.78
N ASN A 98 -7.29 1.46 3.01
CA ASN A 98 -5.88 1.84 2.99
C ASN A 98 -5.12 0.96 4.01
N PRO A 99 -4.09 0.20 3.60
CA PRO A 99 -3.35 -0.68 4.51
C PRO A 99 -2.51 0.10 5.53
N TYR A 100 -2.28 1.39 5.30
CA TYR A 100 -1.47 2.25 6.16
C TYR A 100 -2.31 2.98 7.20
N ASN A 101 -1.90 2.89 8.46
CA ASN A 101 -2.59 3.53 9.57
C ASN A 101 -1.90 4.86 9.95
N LEU A 102 -2.06 5.89 9.11
CA LEU A 102 -1.36 7.17 9.28
C LEU A 102 -1.60 7.80 10.66
N GLY A 103 -2.86 7.87 11.10
CA GLY A 103 -3.21 8.44 12.41
C GLY A 103 -2.60 7.68 13.58
N LEU A 104 -2.61 6.34 13.49
CA LEU A 104 -2.02 5.47 14.51
C LEU A 104 -0.51 5.66 14.64
N LEU A 105 0.19 6.01 13.56
CA LEU A 105 1.65 6.21 13.60
C LEU A 105 2.02 7.65 13.99
N VAL A 106 1.37 8.64 13.37
CA VAL A 106 1.75 10.06 13.52
C VAL A 106 1.38 10.60 14.90
N ILE A 107 0.15 10.35 15.38
CA ILE A 107 -0.35 10.93 16.64
C ILE A 107 0.49 10.52 17.85
N PRO A 108 0.71 9.23 18.15
CA PRO A 108 1.53 8.85 19.29
C PRO A 108 2.98 9.31 19.15
N THR A 109 3.56 9.27 17.93
CA THR A 109 4.91 9.77 17.69
C THR A 109 5.04 11.26 18.03
N LEU A 110 4.06 12.08 17.63
CA LEU A 110 4.01 13.51 17.99
C LEU A 110 3.86 13.70 19.50
N ILE A 111 2.96 12.96 20.15
CA ILE A 111 2.75 13.05 21.60
C ILE A 111 4.03 12.71 22.36
N ILE A 112 4.70 11.62 21.99
CA ILE A 112 5.95 11.18 22.63
C ILE A 112 7.06 12.22 22.41
N TYR A 113 7.25 12.68 21.16
CA TYR A 113 8.30 13.64 20.82
C TYR A 113 8.10 14.97 21.54
N TRP A 114 6.94 15.60 21.37
CA TRP A 114 6.67 16.92 21.93
C TRP A 114 6.46 16.88 23.44
N GLY A 115 5.82 15.82 23.96
CA GLY A 115 5.69 15.60 25.40
C GLY A 115 7.06 15.57 26.09
N TRP A 116 7.99 14.75 25.58
CA TRP A 116 9.36 14.71 26.12
C TRP A 116 10.09 16.04 25.90
N TYR A 117 9.97 16.69 24.74
CA TYR A 117 10.59 17.99 24.48
C TYR A 117 10.17 19.06 25.51
N PHE A 118 8.87 19.17 25.80
CA PHE A 118 8.36 20.13 26.78
C PHE A 118 8.75 19.78 28.21
N LEU A 119 8.81 18.49 28.55
CA LEU A 119 9.36 18.04 29.83
C LEU A 119 10.81 18.49 29.97
N CYS A 120 11.65 18.28 28.96
CA CYS A 120 13.04 18.73 29.00
C CYS A 120 13.20 20.25 29.14
N LYS A 121 12.31 21.03 28.51
CA LYS A 121 12.36 22.49 28.56
C LYS A 121 11.97 23.06 29.93
N LYS A 122 11.11 22.37 30.69
CA LYS A 122 10.69 22.80 32.04
C LYS A 122 11.72 22.53 33.13
N ASN A 123 12.93 22.09 32.78
CA ASN A 123 14.10 21.99 33.66
C ASN A 123 13.85 21.11 34.90
N TYR A 124 13.23 19.94 34.70
CA TYR A 124 13.08 18.95 35.77
C TYR A 124 14.45 18.38 36.17
N GLN A 125 14.68 18.18 37.47
CA GLN A 125 15.96 17.73 38.02
C GLN A 125 16.36 16.29 37.65
N CYS A 126 15.51 15.52 36.96
CA CYS A 126 15.84 14.15 36.55
C CYS A 126 16.82 14.15 35.36
N SER A 127 17.82 13.27 35.41
CA SER A 127 18.83 13.14 34.35
C SER A 127 18.26 12.80 32.97
N LEU A 128 17.11 12.09 32.91
CA LEU A 128 16.42 11.70 31.68
C LEU A 128 15.71 12.86 30.96
N PHE A 129 15.42 13.97 31.65
CA PHE A 129 14.78 15.16 31.07
C PHE A 129 15.81 16.25 30.73
N LYS A 130 17.07 15.88 30.53
CA LYS A 130 18.08 16.80 30.00
C LYS A 130 17.94 16.92 28.48
N VAL A 131 18.08 18.15 27.98
CA VAL A 131 18.06 18.44 26.54
C VAL A 131 19.17 17.68 25.78
N SER A 132 20.32 17.43 26.40
CA SER A 132 21.40 16.63 25.80
C SER A 132 21.00 15.17 25.57
N VAL A 133 20.32 14.54 26.54
CA VAL A 133 19.83 13.16 26.46
C VAL A 133 18.73 13.06 25.41
N PHE A 134 17.79 14.00 25.41
CA PHE A 134 16.76 14.11 24.38
C PHE A 134 17.36 14.19 22.97
N ASN A 135 18.35 15.06 22.78
CA ASN A 135 19.03 15.21 21.49
C ASN A 135 19.76 13.94 21.07
N PHE A 136 20.50 13.31 21.99
CA PHE A 136 21.21 12.06 21.72
C PHE A 136 20.24 10.95 21.28
N PHE A 137 19.14 10.78 22.01
CA PHE A 137 18.12 9.77 21.70
C PHE A 137 17.51 10.00 20.32
N TRP A 138 16.94 11.17 20.06
CA TRP A 138 16.23 11.42 18.79
C TRP A 138 17.17 11.49 17.59
N ASN A 139 18.41 11.99 17.74
CA ASN A 139 19.42 11.89 16.69
C ASN A 139 19.75 10.41 16.37
N SER A 140 19.84 9.55 17.39
CA SER A 140 20.10 8.12 17.19
C SER A 140 18.93 7.43 16.50
N VAL A 141 17.70 7.74 16.90
CA VAL A 141 16.48 7.24 16.23
C VAL A 141 16.47 7.64 14.76
N LEU A 142 16.76 8.91 14.43
CA LEU A 142 16.83 9.38 13.05
C LEU A 142 17.91 8.65 12.25
N LEU A 143 19.10 8.43 12.83
CA LEU A 143 20.19 7.73 12.15
C LEU A 143 19.86 6.25 11.91
N ILE A 144 19.32 5.56 12.91
CA ILE A 144 18.98 4.14 12.82
C ILE A 144 17.85 3.93 11.82
N THR A 145 16.82 4.78 11.82
CA THR A 145 15.68 4.67 10.90
C THR A 145 16.01 5.09 9.47
N LEU A 146 17.03 5.92 9.27
CA LEU A 146 17.52 6.29 7.94
C LEU A 146 18.08 5.09 7.17
N ILE A 147 18.76 4.17 7.85
CA ILE A 147 19.41 3.03 7.19
C ILE A 147 18.38 2.12 6.49
N PRO A 148 17.33 1.59 7.16
CA PRO A 148 16.27 0.84 6.50
C PRO A 148 15.51 1.65 5.46
N ALA A 149 15.27 2.95 5.70
CA ALA A 149 14.57 3.79 4.73
C ALA A 149 15.31 3.84 3.39
N VAL A 150 16.61 4.15 3.41
CA VAL A 150 17.45 4.18 2.21
C VAL A 150 17.62 2.76 1.62
N GLY A 151 17.89 1.78 2.47
CA GLY A 151 18.11 0.39 2.04
C GLY A 151 16.89 -0.21 1.34
N PHE A 152 15.70 -0.09 1.94
CA PHE A 152 14.46 -0.57 1.32
C PHE A 152 14.12 0.21 0.06
N GLY A 153 14.35 1.53 0.03
CA GLY A 153 14.17 2.33 -1.18
C GLY A 153 15.03 1.84 -2.34
N PHE A 154 16.34 1.67 -2.11
CA PHE A 154 17.26 1.16 -3.13
C PHE A 154 16.90 -0.27 -3.57
N PHE A 155 16.58 -1.14 -2.62
CA PHE A 155 16.17 -2.52 -2.90
C PHE A 155 14.91 -2.58 -3.77
N MET A 156 13.92 -1.71 -3.52
CA MET A 156 12.71 -1.63 -4.33
C MET A 156 12.99 -1.11 -5.74
N VAL A 157 13.96 -0.21 -5.94
CA VAL A 157 14.39 0.21 -7.27
C VAL A 157 15.09 -0.94 -8.00
N LEU A 158 16.01 -1.64 -7.34
CA LEU A 158 16.74 -2.77 -7.94
C LEU A 158 15.83 -3.91 -8.40
N ARG A 159 14.70 -4.12 -7.70
CA ARG A 159 13.69 -5.12 -8.08
C ARG A 159 13.21 -4.94 -9.53
N TYR A 160 13.11 -3.72 -10.04
CA TYR A 160 12.73 -3.49 -11.43
C TYR A 160 13.74 -4.05 -12.44
N SER A 161 15.03 -3.98 -12.13
CA SER A 161 16.10 -4.46 -13.01
C SER A 161 16.44 -5.94 -12.77
N ILE A 162 16.15 -6.47 -11.58
CA ILE A 162 16.53 -7.83 -11.17
C ILE A 162 15.28 -8.57 -10.66
N PRO A 163 14.53 -9.26 -11.55
CA PRO A 163 13.26 -9.91 -11.18
C PRO A 163 13.39 -10.97 -10.09
N SER A 164 14.56 -11.60 -9.92
CA SER A 164 14.80 -12.61 -8.87
C SER A 164 14.64 -12.05 -7.45
N LEU A 165 14.78 -10.74 -7.25
CA LEU A 165 14.60 -10.08 -5.94
C LEU A 165 13.14 -10.03 -5.47
N TYR A 166 12.18 -10.35 -6.33
CA TYR A 166 10.77 -10.48 -5.96
C TYR A 166 10.45 -11.80 -5.25
N SER A 167 11.34 -12.80 -5.29
CA SER A 167 11.17 -14.07 -4.56
C SER A 167 11.15 -13.89 -3.04
N VAL A 168 11.68 -12.77 -2.54
CA VAL A 168 11.70 -12.44 -1.11
C VAL A 168 10.29 -12.02 -0.66
N GLN A 169 9.65 -12.86 0.16
CA GLN A 169 8.29 -12.71 0.71
C GLN A 169 8.16 -11.64 1.82
N PHE A 170 8.94 -10.56 1.74
CA PHE A 170 8.86 -9.45 2.67
C PHE A 170 8.17 -8.25 2.01
N ASP A 171 7.27 -7.58 2.74
CA ASP A 171 6.57 -6.40 2.22
C ASP A 171 7.39 -5.12 2.38
N PHE A 172 8.40 -4.99 1.51
CA PHE A 172 9.30 -3.84 1.50
C PHE A 172 8.55 -2.52 1.33
N LEU A 173 7.47 -2.49 0.54
CA LEU A 173 6.72 -1.27 0.32
C LEU A 173 6.00 -0.86 1.60
N PHE A 174 5.33 -1.81 2.25
CA PHE A 174 4.64 -1.56 3.50
C PHE A 174 5.60 -1.00 4.57
N TRP A 175 6.68 -1.73 4.85
CA TRP A 175 7.65 -1.36 5.89
C TRP A 175 8.45 -0.09 5.56
N HIS A 176 8.76 0.15 4.29
CA HIS A 176 9.39 1.39 3.87
C HIS A 176 8.48 2.59 4.12
N VAL A 177 7.20 2.50 3.77
CA VAL A 177 6.24 3.59 3.96
C VAL A 177 5.95 3.83 5.45
N GLU A 178 5.63 2.81 6.23
CA GLU A 178 5.33 2.99 7.67
C GLU A 178 6.54 3.52 8.44
N GLY A 179 7.73 2.97 8.16
CA GLY A 179 8.97 3.46 8.75
C GLY A 179 9.29 4.90 8.34
N ALA A 180 9.08 5.25 7.07
CA ALA A 180 9.28 6.61 6.57
C ALA A 180 8.30 7.62 7.18
N ILE A 181 7.05 7.23 7.47
CA ILE A 181 6.09 8.10 8.15
C ILE A 181 6.57 8.46 9.56
N ILE A 182 7.04 7.47 10.33
CA ILE A 182 7.59 7.70 11.67
C ILE A 182 8.83 8.57 11.59
N MET A 183 9.80 8.19 10.75
CA MET A 183 11.06 8.92 10.60
C MET A 183 10.83 10.35 10.11
N GLY A 184 9.96 10.55 9.12
CA GLY A 184 9.57 11.86 8.62
C GLY A 184 8.90 12.73 9.69
N THR A 185 7.99 12.16 10.48
CA THR A 185 7.33 12.87 11.59
C THR A 185 8.34 13.34 12.64
N VAL A 186 9.27 12.46 13.01
CA VAL A 186 10.37 12.80 13.93
C VAL A 186 11.28 13.85 13.31
N ALA A 187 11.69 13.69 12.05
CA ALA A 187 12.61 14.60 11.36
C ALA A 187 12.04 16.02 11.25
N VAL A 188 10.75 16.15 10.88
CA VAL A 188 10.06 17.44 10.85
C VAL A 188 9.97 18.04 12.25
N SER A 189 9.52 17.28 13.24
CA SER A 189 9.42 17.78 14.63
C SER A 189 10.79 18.21 15.17
N HIS A 190 11.83 17.48 14.81
CA HIS A 190 13.20 17.74 15.18
C HIS A 190 13.77 18.99 14.53
N PHE A 191 13.55 19.14 13.23
CA PHE A 191 13.87 20.35 12.49
C PHE A 191 13.15 21.58 13.08
N LEU A 192 11.84 21.48 13.33
CA LEU A 192 11.04 22.55 13.94
C LEU A 192 11.59 22.95 15.33
N SER A 193 11.92 21.97 16.17
CA SER A 193 12.49 22.25 17.50
C SER A 193 13.83 22.99 17.45
N ARG A 194 14.58 22.88 16.34
CA ARG A 194 15.88 23.53 16.13
C ARG A 194 15.81 24.85 15.36
N LEU A 195 14.65 25.22 14.80
CA LEU A 195 14.50 26.47 14.03
C LEU A 195 15.01 27.71 14.80
N ASN A 196 14.72 27.80 16.10
CA ASN A 196 15.19 28.93 16.92
C ASN A 196 16.72 29.04 16.96
N ALA A 197 17.43 27.91 16.99
CA ALA A 197 18.89 27.89 16.97
C ALA A 197 19.42 28.34 15.60
N TYR A 198 18.80 27.90 14.51
CA TYR A 198 19.17 28.32 13.16
C TYR A 198 18.92 29.82 12.95
N PHE A 199 17.79 30.36 13.40
CA PHE A 199 17.52 31.80 13.34
C PHE A 199 18.51 32.60 14.20
N ALA A 200 18.88 32.12 15.38
CA ALA A 200 19.90 32.76 16.21
C ALA A 200 21.27 32.79 15.51
N GLN A 201 21.69 31.69 14.89
CA GLN A 201 22.93 31.61 14.11
C GLN A 201 22.92 32.54 12.89
N MET A 202 21.81 32.58 12.14
CA MET A 202 21.65 33.51 11.02
C MET A 202 21.75 34.96 11.47
N ARG A 203 21.09 35.32 12.58
CA ARG A 203 21.16 36.68 13.13
C ARG A 203 22.60 37.07 13.48
N ILE A 204 23.35 36.19 14.15
CA ILE A 204 24.75 36.44 14.49
C ILE A 204 25.60 36.65 13.23
N SER A 205 25.41 35.79 12.21
CA SER A 205 26.11 35.88 10.93
C SER A 205 25.85 37.21 10.22
N LEU A 206 24.59 37.67 10.19
CA LEU A 206 24.20 38.94 9.56
C LEU A 206 24.70 40.18 10.33
N THR A 207 24.89 40.08 11.65
CA THR A 207 25.39 41.20 12.47
C THR A 207 26.90 41.34 12.48
N LYS A 208 27.65 40.30 12.07
CA LYS A 208 29.09 40.43 11.81
C LYS A 208 29.27 41.19 10.50
N LYS A 209 29.41 42.52 10.57
CA LYS A 209 29.99 43.29 9.46
C LYS A 209 31.42 42.77 9.21
N PRO A 210 31.86 42.69 7.94
CA PRO A 210 33.23 42.32 7.60
C PRO A 210 34.25 43.28 8.22
#